data_AF-A0A7C4F801-F1
#
_entry.id   AF-A0A7C4F801-F1
#
_cell.length_a   1.000
_cell.length_b   1.000
_cell.length_c   1.000
_cell.angle_alpha   90.00
_cell.angle_beta   90.00
_cell.angle_gamma   90.00
#
_symmetry.space_group_name_H-M   'P 1'
#
loop_
_entity.id
_entity.type
_entity.pdbx_description
1 polymer ?
#
loop_
_entity_poly.entity_id
_entity_poly.type
_entity_poly.pdbx_seq_one_letter_code
_entity_poly.pdbx_strand_id
1 'polypeptide(L)'
;DKWGVYTIFIGHIGDGNMHPVFCVDVADPKEVDKALKCYEEICRMVLSLGGTIAAEHGIGIVKSKLIEEEYGSKAMEIMKAIKRVFDPNNIMNPDKWV
;
A
#
# COMPACT_ATOMS: atom_id res chain seq x y z
N ASP A 1 4.14 -0.34 20.48
CA ASP A 1 3.42 -1.07 21.54
C ASP A 1 2.80 -2.40 21.10
N LYS A 2 1.80 -2.48 20.20
CA LYS A 2 1.21 -3.77 19.78
C LYS A 2 2.20 -4.72 19.07
N TRP A 3 2.94 -4.19 18.09
CA TRP A 3 3.83 -4.99 17.24
C TRP A 3 5.29 -5.00 17.71
N GLY A 4 5.62 -4.18 18.72
CA GLY A 4 7.00 -3.97 19.15
C GLY A 4 7.92 -3.38 18.07
N VAL A 5 7.37 -2.78 17.02
CA VAL A 5 8.13 -2.14 15.93
C VAL A 5 8.29 -0.65 16.25
N TYR A 6 9.53 -0.17 16.22
CA TYR A 6 9.82 1.26 16.30
C TYR A 6 9.51 1.92 14.96
N THR A 7 8.69 2.97 14.98
CA THR A 7 8.22 3.65 13.77
C THR A 7 8.43 5.15 13.89
N ILE A 8 9.05 5.72 12.87
CA ILE A 8 9.22 7.18 12.72
C ILE A 8 8.20 7.64 11.69
N PHE A 9 7.53 8.76 11.94
CA PHE A 9 6.64 9.37 10.95
C PHE A 9 7.32 10.60 10.37
N ILE A 10 7.47 10.61 9.04
CA ILE A 10 7.85 11.78 8.25
C ILE A 10 6.72 12.07 7.28
N GLY A 11 6.49 13.31 6.88
CA GLY A 11 5.30 13.63 6.11
C GLY A 11 5.38 14.99 5.46
N HIS A 12 4.69 15.12 4.33
CA HIS A 12 4.38 16.40 3.73
C HIS A 12 3.10 16.93 4.38
N ILE A 13 3.25 17.55 5.55
CA ILE A 13 2.11 17.99 6.38
C ILE A 13 1.21 18.99 5.61
N GLY A 14 1.80 19.83 4.76
CA GLY A 14 1.05 20.77 3.92
C GLY A 14 0.10 20.08 2.94
N ASP A 15 0.43 18.86 2.51
CA ASP A 15 -0.35 18.08 1.54
C ASP A 15 -1.24 17.04 2.22
N GLY A 16 -1.15 16.91 3.55
CA GLY A 16 -1.89 15.91 4.33
C GLY A 16 -1.33 14.48 4.22
N ASN A 17 -0.10 14.31 3.73
CA ASN A 17 0.51 12.99 3.53
C ASN A 17 1.49 12.64 4.67
N MET A 18 1.30 11.46 5.27
CA MET A 18 2.18 10.91 6.31
C MET A 18 2.81 9.59 5.84
N HIS A 19 4.10 9.42 6.09
CA HIS A 19 4.93 8.29 5.70
C HIS A 19 5.52 7.62 6.95
N PRO A 20 4.95 6.48 7.40
CA PRO A 20 5.56 5.68 8.45
C PRO A 20 6.82 4.98 7.92
N VAL A 21 7.92 5.12 8.65
CA VAL A 21 9.19 4.45 8.43
C VAL A 21 9.39 3.45 9.55
N PHE A 22 9.39 2.15 9.22
CA PHE A 22 9.59 1.08 10.19
C PHE A 22 11.07 0.80 10.34
N CYS A 23 11.60 0.96 11.55
CA CYS A 23 12.98 0.68 11.88
C CYS A 23 13.09 -0.79 12.32
N VAL A 24 13.44 -1.66 11.38
CA VAL A 24 13.64 -3.10 11.59
C VAL A 24 14.95 -3.56 10.97
N ASP A 25 15.52 -4.64 11.50
CA ASP A 25 16.59 -5.35 10.80
C ASP A 25 16.00 -6.14 9.63
N VAL A 26 16.33 -5.72 8.41
CA VAL A 26 15.86 -6.36 7.18
C VAL A 26 16.45 -7.77 6.97
N ALA A 27 17.51 -8.12 7.71
CA ALA A 27 18.07 -9.46 7.72
C ALA A 27 17.32 -10.41 8.69
N ASP A 28 16.46 -9.91 9.59
CA ASP A 28 15.59 -10.73 10.43
C ASP A 28 14.17 -10.84 9.82
N PRO A 29 13.80 -11.99 9.23
CA PRO A 29 12.49 -12.17 8.63
C PRO A 29 11.32 -11.99 9.61
N LYS A 30 11.54 -12.19 10.92
CA LYS A 30 10.49 -12.02 11.93
C LYS A 30 10.20 -10.55 12.19
N GLU A 31 11.22 -9.69 12.18
CA GLU A 31 11.00 -8.25 12.31
C GLU A 31 10.32 -7.68 11.07
N VAL A 32 10.74 -8.13 9.88
CA VAL A 32 10.10 -7.77 8.62
C VAL A 32 8.62 -8.17 8.60
N ASP A 33 8.30 -9.42 8.99
CA ASP A 33 6.91 -9.89 9.07
C ASP A 33 6.05 -9.04 10.04
N LYS A 34 6.60 -8.71 11.23
CA LYS A 34 5.92 -7.81 12.19
C LYS A 34 5.69 -6.42 11.60
N ALA A 35 6.68 -5.84 10.92
CA ALA A 35 6.56 -4.54 10.29
C ALA A 35 5.50 -4.53 9.18
N LEU A 36 5.47 -5.56 8.33
CA LEU A 36 4.47 -5.69 7.26
C LEU A 36 3.05 -5.83 7.81
N LYS A 37 2.87 -6.60 8.89
CA LYS A 37 1.57 -6.73 9.58
C LYS A 37 1.14 -5.43 10.25
N CYS A 38 2.07 -4.75 10.94
CA CYS A 38 1.84 -3.44 11.53
C CYS A 38 1.39 -2.44 10.45
N TYR A 39 2.08 -2.44 9.31
CA TYR A 39 1.78 -1.55 8.19
C TYR A 39 0.41 -1.83 7.57
N GLU A 40 0.06 -3.10 7.35
CA GLU A 40 -1.26 -3.48 6.85
C GLU A 40 -2.39 -3.00 7.78
N GLU A 41 -2.22 -3.13 9.10
CA GLU A 41 -3.19 -2.61 10.07
C GLU A 41 -3.32 -1.09 10.03
N ILE A 42 -2.20 -0.37 9.91
CA ILE A 42 -2.20 1.09 9.75
C ILE A 42 -2.95 1.48 8.47
N CYS A 43 -2.67 0.81 7.36
CA CYS A 43 -3.35 1.08 6.10
C CYS A 43 -4.87 0.83 6.20
N ARG A 44 -5.30 -0.29 6.79
CA ARG A 44 -6.73 -0.56 6.99
C ARG A 44 -7.41 0.43 7.93
N MET A 45 -6.70 0.90 8.95
CA MET A 45 -7.19 1.97 9.83
C MET A 45 -7.36 3.29 9.06
N VAL A 46 -6.41 3.65 8.19
CA VAL A 46 -6.55 4.84 7.34
C VAL A 46 -7.77 4.72 6.44
N LEU A 47 -7.98 3.58 5.78
CA LEU A 47 -9.16 3.34 4.94
C LEU A 47 -10.46 3.40 5.73
N SER A 48 -10.51 2.84 6.96
CA SER A 48 -11.72 2.89 7.79
C SER A 48 -12.08 4.30 8.27
N LEU A 49 -11.12 5.21 8.29
CA LEU A 49 -11.30 6.63 8.57
C LEU A 49 -11.62 7.46 7.31
N GLY A 50 -11.77 6.83 6.15
CA GLY A 50 -12.01 7.50 4.87
C GLY A 50 -10.78 8.17 4.26
N GLY A 51 -9.58 7.85 4.75
CA GLY A 51 -8.32 8.28 4.16
C GLY A 51 -7.89 7.43 2.97
N THR A 52 -6.73 7.77 2.40
CA THR A 52 -6.12 7.10 1.24
C THR A 52 -4.82 6.38 1.65
N ILE A 53 -4.57 5.23 1.05
CA ILE A 53 -3.27 4.53 1.17
C ILE A 53 -2.32 4.94 0.03
N ALA A 54 -2.82 5.64 -0.99
CA ALA A 54 -2.03 6.31 -2.01
C ALA A 54 -1.55 7.69 -1.53
N ALA A 55 -0.31 8.03 -1.90
CA ALA A 55 0.30 9.35 -1.74
C ALA A 55 1.36 9.52 -2.85
N GLU A 56 2.33 10.43 -2.70
CA GLU A 56 3.36 10.70 -3.72
C GLU A 56 4.19 9.47 -4.16
N HIS A 57 4.41 8.50 -3.27
CA HIS A 57 5.19 7.31 -3.55
C HIS A 57 4.35 6.14 -4.11
N GLY A 58 3.06 6.34 -4.34
CA GLY A 58 2.16 5.34 -4.87
C GLY A 58 1.91 4.14 -3.94
N ILE A 59 1.51 3.02 -4.56
CA ILE A 59 1.03 1.81 -3.87
C ILE A 59 2.16 0.78 -3.68
N GLY A 60 2.99 0.56 -4.70
CA GLY A 60 4.03 -0.47 -4.68
C GLY A 60 3.49 -1.90 -4.55
N ILE A 61 4.36 -2.84 -4.20
CA ILE A 61 3.98 -4.27 -4.00
C ILE A 61 3.29 -4.45 -2.65
N VAL A 62 3.78 -3.78 -1.60
CA VAL A 62 3.32 -4.01 -0.22
C VAL A 62 1.84 -3.65 -0.06
N LYS A 63 1.40 -2.52 -0.62
CA LYS A 63 0.01 -2.06 -0.50
C LYS A 63 -0.91 -2.62 -1.59
N SER A 64 -0.41 -3.35 -2.59
CA SER A 64 -1.23 -3.71 -3.76
C SER A 64 -2.43 -4.58 -3.43
N LYS A 65 -2.34 -5.37 -2.35
CA LYS A 65 -3.45 -6.18 -1.82
C LYS A 65 -4.61 -5.36 -1.24
N LEU A 66 -4.38 -4.08 -0.95
CA LEU A 66 -5.37 -3.18 -0.34
C LEU A 66 -6.03 -2.25 -1.37
N ILE A 67 -5.60 -2.26 -2.64
CA ILE A 67 -6.17 -1.40 -3.70
C ILE A 67 -7.66 -1.68 -3.88
N GLU A 68 -8.06 -2.95 -3.84
CA GLU A 68 -9.48 -3.31 -3.98
C GLU A 68 -10.29 -2.88 -2.75
N GLU A 69 -9.70 -2.86 -1.54
CA GLU A 69 -10.34 -2.32 -0.34
C GLU A 69 -10.54 -0.80 -0.46
N GLU A 70 -9.60 -0.08 -1.10
CA GLU A 70 -9.66 1.38 -1.29
C GLU A 70 -10.62 1.80 -2.42
N TYR A 71 -10.50 1.20 -3.60
CA TYR A 71 -11.23 1.65 -4.80
C TYR A 71 -12.48 0.80 -5.12
N GLY A 72 -12.62 -0.36 -4.50
CA GLY A 72 -13.71 -1.30 -4.74
C GLY A 72 -13.55 -2.11 -6.04
N SER A 73 -14.29 -3.22 -6.12
CA SER A 73 -14.23 -4.16 -7.25
C SER A 73 -14.54 -3.50 -8.59
N LYS A 74 -15.46 -2.52 -8.63
CA LYS A 74 -15.84 -1.87 -9.88
C LYS A 74 -14.72 -1.05 -10.50
N ALA A 75 -13.98 -0.31 -9.68
CA ALA A 75 -12.83 0.44 -10.15
C ALA A 75 -11.72 -0.52 -10.60
N MET A 76 -11.50 -1.61 -9.87
CA MET A 76 -10.55 -2.66 -10.27
C MET A 76 -10.86 -3.26 -11.64
N GLU A 77 -12.14 -3.55 -11.92
CA GLU A 77 -12.58 -4.02 -13.24
C GLU A 77 -12.24 -3.03 -14.35
N ILE A 78 -12.51 -1.73 -14.12
CA ILE A 78 -12.25 -0.66 -15.09
C ILE A 78 -10.75 -0.53 -15.35
N MET A 79 -9.93 -0.48 -14.30
CA MET A 79 -8.46 -0.39 -14.44
C MET A 79 -7.90 -1.59 -15.20
N LYS A 80 -8.34 -2.81 -14.88
CA LYS A 80 -7.97 -4.03 -15.62
C LYS A 80 -8.45 -4.01 -17.08
N ALA A 81 -9.63 -3.43 -17.35
CA ALA A 81 -10.14 -3.30 -18.72
C ALA A 81 -9.30 -2.33 -19.55
N ILE A 82 -8.95 -1.17 -18.98
CA ILE A 82 -8.05 -0.19 -19.61
C ILE A 82 -6.70 -0.85 -19.90
N LYS A 83 -6.12 -1.56 -18.93
CA LYS A 83 -4.85 -2.28 -19.09
C LYS A 83 -4.90 -3.26 -20.27
N ARG A 84 -5.96 -4.04 -20.41
CA ARG A 84 -6.12 -5.01 -21.51
C ARG A 84 -6.18 -4.38 -22.91
N VAL A 85 -6.63 -3.13 -23.03
CA VAL A 85 -6.64 -2.41 -24.33
C VAL A 85 -5.21 -2.18 -24.81
N PHE A 86 -4.29 -1.86 -23.91
CA PHE A 86 -2.90 -1.55 -24.25
C PHE A 86 -1.95 -2.74 -24.10
N ASP A 87 -2.29 -3.72 -23.27
CA ASP A 87 -1.47 -4.89 -22.94
C ASP A 87 -2.29 -6.20 -23.00
N PRO A 88 -2.74 -6.61 -24.19
CA PRO A 88 -3.59 -7.79 -24.34
C PRO A 88 -2.91 -9.11 -23.92
N ASN A 89 -1.58 -9.15 -23.96
CA ASN A 89 -0.78 -10.31 -23.57
C ASN A 89 -0.33 -10.26 -22.11
N ASN A 90 -0.67 -9.20 -21.36
CA ASN A 90 -0.29 -8.99 -19.97
C ASN A 90 1.23 -9.13 -19.73
N ILE A 91 2.06 -8.49 -20.57
CA ILE A 91 3.53 -8.56 -20.49
C ILE A 91 4.14 -7.32 -19.82
N MET A 92 3.42 -6.21 -19.78
CA MET A 92 3.91 -4.96 -19.20
C MET A 92 3.58 -4.90 -17.71
N ASN A 93 4.50 -5.39 -16.87
CA ASN A 93 4.38 -5.35 -15.40
C ASN A 93 3.09 -6.01 -14.88
N PRO A 94 3.00 -7.36 -14.96
CA PRO A 94 1.83 -8.11 -14.53
C PRO A 94 1.42 -7.82 -13.08
N ASP A 95 0.14 -7.96 -12.78
CA ASP A 95 -0.44 -7.79 -11.44
C ASP A 95 -0.39 -6.36 -10.86
N LYS A 96 0.00 -5.39 -11.68
CA LYS A 96 -0.04 -3.95 -11.36
C LYS A 96 -1.17 -3.28 -12.11
N TRP A 97 -2.10 -2.70 -11.33
CA TRP A 97 -3.36 -2.16 -11.82
C TRP A 97 -3.47 -0.64 -11.67
N VAL A 98 -2.51 -0.03 -10.96
CA VAL A 98 -2.37 1.41 -10.69
C VAL A 98 -0.96 1.83 -11.06
#